data_AF-A0AAD1SWS1-F1
#
_entry.id   AF-A0AAD1SWS1-F1
#
_cell.length_a   1.000
_cell.length_b   1.000
_cell.length_c   1.000
_cell.angle_alpha   90.00
_cell.angle_beta   90.00
_cell.angle_gamma   90.00
#
_symmetry.space_group_name_H-M   'P 1'
#
loop_
_entity.id
_entity.type
_entity.pdbx_description
1 polymer ?
#
loop_
_entity_poly.entity_id
_entity_poly.type
_entity_poly.pdbx_seq_one_letter_code
_entity_poly.pdbx_strand_id
1 'polypeptide(L)'
;MAFPNVKSYYQAAVLAPLMNHLVQDNRPQWVTLENLAIKPLLVTNLLWLPNRSRPTIPLIPLQLQLALQSWDLHRTKFETAHPLSMATPIEAITYCIPTFHATPWKEKGISFLSQAFDPGRLMSFERLNRTYNIPHTSQYSYIQLKSFLHKHKDNKVESNKQGELSTWEQISTTGKILPTYKPLSGCYKLILPYQSLSGSTQASQWELDLQTSITENQWKNITSSVRKLVKSASLMEQYQKTIYRS
;
A
#
# COMPACT_ATOMS: atom_id res chain seq x y z
N MET A 1 21.16 1.46 21.05
CA MET A 1 19.87 1.80 20.43
C MET A 1 20.13 2.20 18.99
N ALA A 2 19.64 1.42 18.02
CA ALA A 2 19.91 1.66 16.59
C ALA A 2 19.03 2.81 16.08
N PHE A 3 19.64 3.79 15.42
CA PHE A 3 18.91 4.93 14.86
C PHE A 3 18.04 4.45 13.68
N PRO A 4 16.75 4.78 13.67
CA PRO A 4 15.87 4.40 12.57
C PRO A 4 16.33 5.05 11.27
N ASN A 5 16.29 4.31 10.16
CA ASN A 5 16.51 4.87 8.83
C ASN A 5 15.55 6.05 8.60
N VAL A 6 16.10 7.27 8.49
CA VAL A 6 15.32 8.52 8.41
C VAL A 6 14.47 8.57 7.15
N LYS A 7 14.95 8.01 6.03
CA LYS A 7 14.15 7.90 4.80
C LYS A 7 12.91 7.02 5.02
N SER A 8 13.09 5.88 5.69
CA SER A 8 11.98 4.99 6.06
C SER A 8 11.03 5.66 7.06
N TYR A 9 11.57 6.43 8.00
CA TYR A 9 10.78 7.13 9.00
C TYR A 9 9.94 8.24 8.38
N TYR A 10 10.54 9.01 7.46
CA TYR A 10 9.84 10.03 6.68
C TYR A 10 8.73 9.41 5.82
N GLN A 11 9.02 8.32 5.11
CA GLN A 11 8.02 7.58 4.33
C GLN A 11 6.88 7.07 5.22
N ALA A 12 7.22 6.50 6.39
CA ALA A 12 6.23 6.07 7.37
C ALA A 12 5.38 7.24 7.88
N ALA A 13 5.96 8.42 8.08
CA ALA A 13 5.26 9.61 8.52
C ALA A 13 4.27 10.13 7.47
N VAL A 14 4.65 10.10 6.19
CA VAL A 14 3.76 10.49 5.09
C VAL A 14 2.62 9.48 4.90
N LEU A 15 2.87 8.18 5.11
CA LEU A 15 1.86 7.12 4.95
C LEU A 15 1.01 6.89 6.21
N ALA A 16 1.48 7.28 7.40
CA ALA A 16 0.76 7.09 8.66
C ALA A 16 -0.66 7.69 8.68
N PRO A 17 -0.93 8.89 8.12
CA PRO A 17 -2.29 9.41 8.00
C PRO A 17 -3.24 8.45 7.28
N LEU A 18 -2.79 7.82 6.18
CA LEU A 18 -3.60 6.87 5.40
C LEU A 18 -4.05 5.67 6.24
N MET A 19 -3.25 5.23 7.20
CA MET A 19 -3.62 4.13 8.11
C MET A 19 -4.87 4.46 8.93
N ASN A 20 -5.03 5.73 9.33
CA ASN A 20 -6.21 6.15 10.08
C ASN A 20 -7.49 6.09 9.22
N HIS A 21 -7.37 6.12 7.89
CA HIS A 21 -8.50 5.86 6.98
C HIS A 21 -8.82 4.36 6.88
N LEU A 22 -7.81 3.50 6.94
CA LEU A 22 -7.97 2.06 6.85
C LEU A 22 -8.55 1.43 8.13
N VAL A 23 -8.22 1.98 9.29
CA VAL A 23 -8.77 1.52 10.58
C VAL A 23 -10.23 1.98 10.72
N GLN A 24 -11.11 1.03 11.08
CA GLN A 24 -12.53 1.33 11.34
C GLN A 24 -12.79 1.71 12.81
N ASP A 25 -12.06 1.09 13.74
CA ASP A 25 -12.24 1.32 15.18
C ASP A 25 -11.48 2.57 15.66
N ASN A 26 -12.18 3.46 16.36
CA ASN A 26 -11.59 4.66 16.99
C ASN A 26 -10.88 5.60 15.99
N ARG A 27 -11.55 5.86 14.87
CA ARG A 27 -11.11 6.79 13.83
C ARG A 27 -11.11 8.23 14.34
N PRO A 28 -10.03 9.00 14.13
CA PRO A 28 -9.98 10.39 14.55
C PRO A 28 -10.95 11.26 13.73
N GLN A 29 -11.52 12.29 14.36
CA GLN A 29 -12.59 13.12 13.77
C GLN A 29 -12.19 13.79 12.45
N TRP A 30 -10.92 14.18 12.29
CA TRP A 30 -10.43 14.79 11.05
C TRP A 30 -10.55 13.86 9.84
N VAL A 31 -10.42 12.54 10.02
CA VAL A 31 -10.62 11.55 8.94
C VAL A 31 -12.08 11.54 8.49
N THR A 32 -13.02 11.76 9.42
CA THR A 32 -14.44 11.88 9.08
C THR A 32 -14.69 13.12 8.25
N LEU A 33 -14.08 14.26 8.61
CA LEU A 33 -14.17 15.51 7.84
C LEU A 33 -13.60 15.35 6.41
N GLU A 34 -12.46 14.68 6.27
CA GLU A 34 -11.88 14.41 4.95
C GLU A 34 -12.76 13.50 4.09
N ASN A 35 -13.32 12.45 4.67
CA ASN A 35 -14.27 11.59 3.95
C ASN A 35 -15.55 12.34 3.56
N LEU A 36 -16.01 13.32 4.36
CA LEU A 36 -17.14 14.18 4.00
C LEU A 36 -16.79 15.10 2.82
N ALA A 37 -15.58 15.65 2.78
CA ALA A 37 -15.11 16.50 1.69
C ALA A 37 -14.97 15.77 0.35
N ILE A 38 -14.71 14.46 0.39
CA ILE A 38 -14.41 13.61 -0.78
C ILE A 38 -15.65 12.84 -1.27
N LYS A 39 -16.83 13.05 -0.66
CA LYS A 39 -18.09 12.43 -1.10
C LYS A 39 -18.32 12.65 -2.62
N PRO A 40 -18.79 11.63 -3.35
CA PRO A 40 -19.36 10.35 -2.87
C PRO A 40 -18.32 9.25 -2.54
N LEU A 41 -17.02 9.55 -2.62
CA LEU A 41 -15.95 8.58 -2.43
C LEU A 41 -15.44 8.53 -1.00
N LEU A 42 -14.92 7.36 -0.63
CA LEU A 42 -14.11 7.20 0.58
C LEU A 42 -12.63 7.21 0.20
N VAL A 43 -11.80 7.78 1.08
CA VAL A 43 -10.34 7.79 0.89
C VAL A 43 -9.77 6.37 0.76
N THR A 44 -10.37 5.40 1.46
CA THR A 44 -10.03 3.98 1.37
C THR A 44 -10.17 3.43 -0.04
N ASN A 45 -11.12 3.94 -0.83
CA ASN A 45 -11.35 3.50 -2.20
C ASN A 45 -10.21 3.97 -3.11
N LEU A 46 -9.70 5.19 -2.87
CA LEU A 46 -8.63 5.78 -3.68
C LEU A 46 -7.32 5.00 -3.57
N LEU A 47 -7.00 4.46 -2.39
CA LEU A 47 -5.77 3.70 -2.14
C LEU A 47 -5.61 2.50 -3.09
N TRP A 48 -6.70 1.78 -3.32
CA TRP A 48 -6.67 0.55 -4.09
C TRP A 48 -6.89 0.76 -5.59
N LEU A 49 -7.41 1.93 -5.98
CA LEU A 49 -7.57 2.31 -7.38
C LEU A 49 -6.22 2.61 -8.06
N PRO A 50 -6.05 2.23 -9.34
CA PRO A 50 -4.95 2.72 -10.16
C PRO A 50 -4.98 4.25 -10.22
N ASN A 51 -3.80 4.90 -10.18
CA ASN A 51 -3.71 6.37 -10.27
C ASN A 51 -4.47 6.94 -11.50
N ARG A 52 -4.40 6.25 -12.64
CA ARG A 52 -5.10 6.65 -13.88
C ARG A 52 -6.63 6.55 -13.81
N SER A 53 -7.15 5.72 -12.90
CA SER A 53 -8.59 5.47 -12.73
C SER A 53 -9.17 6.28 -11.57
N ARG A 54 -8.36 7.06 -10.85
CA ARG A 54 -8.86 7.91 -9.78
C ARG A 54 -9.62 9.10 -10.38
N PRO A 55 -10.82 9.40 -9.89
CA PRO A 55 -11.54 10.59 -10.33
C PRO A 55 -10.82 11.85 -9.81
N THR A 56 -10.90 12.92 -10.60
CA THR A 56 -10.42 14.24 -10.20
C THR A 56 -11.33 14.78 -9.11
N ILE A 57 -10.82 14.85 -7.88
CA ILE A 57 -11.57 15.41 -6.75
C ILE A 57 -11.12 16.88 -6.58
N PRO A 58 -12.05 17.85 -6.61
CA PRO A 58 -11.71 19.27 -6.62
C PRO A 58 -11.11 19.77 -5.29
N LEU A 59 -11.40 19.08 -4.17
CA LEU A 59 -10.98 19.49 -2.83
C LEU A 59 -10.33 18.32 -2.08
N ILE A 60 -9.14 17.90 -2.53
CA ILE A 60 -8.29 16.97 -1.78
C ILE A 60 -7.35 17.79 -0.88
N PRO A 61 -7.32 17.53 0.44
CA PRO A 61 -6.30 18.11 1.31
C PRO A 61 -4.89 17.77 0.82
N LEU A 62 -3.98 18.75 0.82
CA LEU A 62 -2.60 18.56 0.33
C LEU A 62 -1.89 17.37 0.99
N GLN A 63 -2.10 17.17 2.30
CA GLN A 63 -1.51 16.06 3.04
C GLN A 63 -1.95 14.70 2.49
N LEU A 64 -3.24 14.56 2.17
CA LEU A 64 -3.78 13.34 1.57
C LEU A 64 -3.25 13.11 0.15
N GLN A 65 -3.13 14.18 -0.64
CA GLN A 65 -2.55 14.10 -1.99
C GLN A 65 -1.10 13.59 -1.95
N LEU A 66 -0.27 14.15 -1.06
CA LEU A 66 1.12 13.71 -0.87
C LEU A 66 1.19 12.25 -0.40
N ALA A 67 0.30 11.86 0.51
CA ALA A 67 0.24 10.49 1.00
C ALA A 67 -0.16 9.50 -0.11
N LEU A 68 -1.14 9.85 -0.96
CA LEU A 68 -1.56 9.05 -2.12
C LEU A 68 -0.46 8.93 -3.17
N GLN A 69 0.28 10.02 -3.45
CA GLN A 69 1.42 9.99 -4.37
C GLN A 69 2.54 9.11 -3.83
N SER A 70 2.85 9.22 -2.53
CA SER A 70 3.84 8.35 -1.87
C SER A 70 3.40 6.89 -1.92
N TRP A 71 2.12 6.62 -1.67
CA TRP A 71 1.53 5.30 -1.77
C TRP A 71 1.71 4.70 -3.16
N ASP A 72 1.36 5.43 -4.23
CA ASP A 72 1.47 4.95 -5.61
C ASP A 72 2.91 4.62 -6.01
N LEU A 73 3.87 5.44 -5.57
CA LEU A 73 5.29 5.23 -5.81
C LEU A 73 5.77 3.92 -5.16
N HIS A 74 5.26 3.62 -3.97
CA HIS A 74 5.67 2.44 -3.20
C HIS A 74 4.82 1.20 -3.46
N ARG A 75 3.63 1.33 -4.06
CA ARG A 75 2.71 0.24 -4.40
C ARG A 75 3.38 -0.83 -5.26
N THR A 76 4.21 -0.41 -6.21
CA THR A 76 5.00 -1.33 -7.05
C THR A 76 6.03 -2.14 -6.27
N LYS A 77 6.54 -1.60 -5.16
CA LYS A 77 7.53 -2.24 -4.27
C LYS A 77 6.89 -3.12 -3.20
N PHE A 78 5.64 -2.84 -2.83
CA PHE A 78 4.88 -3.60 -1.83
C PHE A 78 4.18 -4.84 -2.39
N GLU A 79 4.61 -5.36 -3.54
CA GLU A 79 4.03 -6.55 -4.19
C GLU A 79 2.53 -6.43 -4.53
N THR A 80 1.96 -5.22 -4.47
CA THR A 80 0.56 -4.93 -4.83
C THR A 80 0.46 -4.46 -6.30
N ALA A 81 1.21 -5.16 -7.16
CA ALA A 81 1.39 -4.83 -8.58
C ALA A 81 0.14 -5.08 -9.44
N HIS A 82 -0.88 -5.76 -8.90
CA HIS A 82 -2.15 -5.93 -9.59
C HIS A 82 -2.91 -4.60 -9.62
N PRO A 83 -3.55 -4.22 -10.76
CA PRO A 83 -4.25 -2.94 -10.87
C PRO A 83 -5.41 -2.83 -9.87
N LEU A 84 -6.01 -3.96 -9.52
CA LEU A 84 -6.98 -4.06 -8.43
C LEU A 84 -6.41 -4.92 -7.31
N SER A 85 -6.27 -4.34 -6.13
CA SER A 85 -5.99 -5.07 -4.90
C SER A 85 -7.21 -5.90 -4.47
N MET A 86 -6.99 -6.99 -3.73
CA MET A 86 -8.09 -7.78 -3.16
C MET A 86 -8.88 -7.00 -2.09
N ALA A 87 -8.27 -5.98 -1.50
CA ALA A 87 -8.93 -5.06 -0.59
C ALA A 87 -9.72 -3.95 -1.30
N THR A 88 -9.78 -3.95 -2.64
CA THR A 88 -10.59 -2.97 -3.38
C THR A 88 -12.07 -3.16 -3.05
N PRO A 89 -12.77 -2.11 -2.59
CA PRO A 89 -14.22 -2.17 -2.42
C PRO A 89 -14.93 -2.34 -3.75
N ILE A 90 -16.00 -3.11 -3.80
CA ILE A 90 -16.69 -3.44 -5.07
C ILE A 90 -17.28 -2.21 -5.76
N GLU A 91 -17.71 -1.21 -4.99
CA GLU A 91 -18.16 0.08 -5.54
C GLU A 91 -17.04 0.81 -6.27
N ALA A 92 -15.80 0.68 -5.82
CA ALA A 92 -14.66 1.35 -6.44
C ALA A 92 -14.35 0.77 -7.83
N ILE A 93 -14.75 -0.48 -8.12
CA ILE A 93 -14.52 -1.12 -9.42
C ILE A 93 -15.19 -0.34 -10.56
N THR A 94 -16.29 0.37 -10.28
CA THR A 94 -16.99 1.23 -11.25
C THR A 94 -16.09 2.31 -11.87
N TYR A 95 -15.06 2.78 -11.15
CA TYR A 95 -14.09 3.75 -11.67
C TYR A 95 -13.07 3.12 -12.62
N CYS A 96 -12.83 1.82 -12.51
CA CYS A 96 -11.99 1.07 -13.45
C CYS A 96 -12.79 0.54 -14.64
N ILE A 97 -14.05 0.19 -14.40
CA ILE A 97 -14.97 -0.38 -15.37
C ILE A 97 -16.28 0.44 -15.31
N PRO A 98 -16.43 1.49 -16.14
CA PRO A 98 -17.58 2.39 -16.07
C PRO A 98 -18.94 1.70 -16.25
N THR A 99 -18.97 0.57 -16.97
CA THR A 99 -20.17 -0.22 -17.25
C THR A 99 -20.48 -1.28 -16.19
N PHE A 100 -19.71 -1.32 -15.08
CA PHE A 100 -19.88 -2.27 -14.01
C PHE A 100 -20.97 -1.82 -13.03
N HIS A 101 -21.91 -2.73 -12.71
CA HIS A 101 -23.00 -2.45 -11.76
C HIS A 101 -22.69 -3.08 -10.40
N ALA A 102 -22.15 -2.27 -9.49
CA ALA A 102 -21.72 -2.70 -8.16
C ALA A 102 -22.86 -2.86 -7.13
N THR A 103 -24.00 -2.18 -7.33
CA THR A 103 -25.09 -2.13 -6.34
C THR A 103 -25.65 -3.51 -5.97
N PRO A 104 -25.92 -4.44 -6.91
CA PRO A 104 -26.50 -5.74 -6.55
C PRO A 104 -25.51 -6.62 -5.79
N TRP A 105 -24.20 -6.39 -5.96
CA TRP A 105 -23.16 -7.16 -5.27
C TRP A 105 -23.03 -6.69 -3.83
N LYS A 106 -23.03 -5.37 -3.61
CA LYS A 106 -22.96 -4.77 -2.27
C LYS A 106 -24.19 -5.11 -1.43
N GLU A 107 -25.39 -5.02 -1.99
CA GLU A 107 -26.65 -5.37 -1.31
C GLU A 107 -26.68 -6.84 -0.85
N LYS A 108 -25.95 -7.73 -1.55
CA LYS A 108 -25.82 -9.15 -1.24
C LYS A 108 -24.64 -9.47 -0.32
N GLY A 109 -24.02 -8.44 0.27
CA GLY A 109 -22.98 -8.60 1.29
C GLY A 109 -21.56 -8.70 0.73
N ILE A 110 -21.37 -8.52 -0.59
CA ILE A 110 -20.04 -8.49 -1.20
C ILE A 110 -19.54 -7.03 -1.18
N SER A 111 -18.74 -6.71 -0.17
CA SER A 111 -18.17 -5.38 0.06
C SER A 111 -16.79 -5.21 -0.59
N PHE A 112 -15.99 -6.28 -0.62
CA PHE A 112 -14.61 -6.26 -1.13
C PHE A 112 -14.40 -7.29 -2.23
N LEU A 113 -13.44 -7.02 -3.12
CA LEU A 113 -13.08 -7.95 -4.20
C LEU A 113 -12.62 -9.31 -3.66
N SER A 114 -11.94 -9.35 -2.51
CA SER A 114 -11.50 -10.59 -1.85
C SER A 114 -12.63 -11.60 -1.61
N GLN A 115 -13.86 -11.13 -1.37
CA GLN A 115 -15.02 -11.99 -1.12
C GLN A 115 -15.58 -12.64 -2.40
N ALA A 116 -15.18 -12.14 -3.57
CA ALA A 116 -15.52 -12.75 -4.86
C ALA A 116 -14.49 -13.81 -5.31
N PHE A 117 -13.46 -14.06 -4.51
CA PHE A 117 -12.40 -15.03 -4.79
C PHE A 117 -12.47 -16.21 -3.82
N ASP A 118 -12.39 -17.41 -4.38
CA ASP A 118 -11.93 -18.60 -3.67
C ASP A 118 -10.39 -18.63 -3.72
N PRO A 119 -9.67 -19.37 -2.86
CA PRO A 119 -8.20 -19.36 -2.79
C PRO A 119 -7.52 -19.27 -4.17
N GLY A 120 -7.07 -18.05 -4.48
CA GLY A 120 -6.39 -17.66 -5.72
C GLY A 120 -7.16 -17.68 -7.03
N ARG A 121 -8.48 -17.87 -7.02
CA ARG A 121 -9.30 -17.87 -8.23
C ARG A 121 -10.62 -17.15 -8.02
N LEU A 122 -10.98 -16.31 -8.98
CA LEU A 122 -12.31 -15.71 -9.05
C LEU A 122 -13.36 -16.82 -9.07
N MET A 123 -14.34 -16.75 -8.17
CA MET A 123 -15.42 -17.73 -8.08
C MET A 123 -16.20 -17.78 -9.41
N SER A 124 -16.78 -18.93 -9.76
CA SER A 124 -17.72 -19.00 -10.89
C SER A 124 -18.99 -18.19 -10.55
N PHE A 125 -19.68 -17.67 -11.56
CA PHE A 125 -20.94 -16.96 -11.35
C PHE A 125 -21.97 -17.84 -10.63
N GLU A 126 -22.06 -19.13 -10.96
CA GLU A 126 -22.93 -20.07 -10.27
C GLU A 126 -22.58 -20.21 -8.79
N ARG A 127 -21.30 -20.24 -8.43
CA ARG A 127 -20.87 -20.34 -7.03
C ARG A 127 -21.13 -19.05 -6.27
N LEU A 128 -20.90 -17.88 -6.89
CA LEU A 128 -21.26 -16.59 -6.34
C LEU A 128 -22.76 -16.48 -6.09
N ASN A 129 -23.57 -16.93 -7.04
CA ASN A 129 -25.02 -16.98 -6.90
C ASN A 129 -25.44 -17.93 -5.74
N ARG A 130 -24.87 -19.13 -5.66
CA ARG A 130 -25.17 -20.05 -4.54
C ARG A 130 -24.76 -19.50 -3.16
N THR A 131 -23.67 -18.72 -3.09
CA THR A 131 -23.10 -18.25 -1.81
C THR A 131 -23.75 -16.95 -1.34
N TYR A 132 -23.98 -16.00 -2.26
CA TYR A 132 -24.44 -14.64 -1.95
C TYR A 132 -25.83 -14.34 -2.53
N ASN A 133 -26.43 -15.24 -3.31
CA ASN A 133 -27.72 -15.06 -3.97
C ASN A 133 -27.75 -13.79 -4.86
N ILE A 134 -26.69 -13.62 -5.67
CA ILE A 134 -26.55 -12.51 -6.61
C ILE A 134 -27.55 -12.68 -7.77
N PRO A 135 -28.31 -11.64 -8.15
CA PRO A 135 -29.24 -11.71 -9.27
C PRO A 135 -28.56 -12.12 -10.59
N HIS A 136 -29.24 -12.96 -11.39
CA HIS A 136 -28.78 -13.35 -12.72
C HIS A 136 -28.53 -12.16 -13.66
N THR A 137 -29.22 -11.04 -13.45
CA THR A 137 -28.99 -9.78 -14.18
C THR A 137 -27.57 -9.24 -14.01
N SER A 138 -26.86 -9.64 -12.95
CA SER A 138 -25.47 -9.24 -12.67
C SER A 138 -24.42 -10.11 -13.38
N GLN A 139 -24.84 -11.10 -14.18
CA GLN A 139 -23.93 -11.97 -14.93
C GLN A 139 -23.05 -11.19 -15.91
N TYR A 140 -23.59 -10.15 -16.53
CA TYR A 140 -22.81 -9.28 -17.41
C TYR A 140 -21.70 -8.54 -16.64
N SER A 141 -22.00 -8.01 -15.45
CA SER A 141 -21.00 -7.37 -14.58
C SER A 141 -19.92 -8.36 -14.10
N TYR A 142 -20.28 -9.62 -13.85
CA TYR A 142 -19.30 -10.68 -13.60
C TYR A 142 -18.36 -10.89 -14.79
N ILE A 143 -18.89 -10.97 -16.01
CA ILE A 143 -18.08 -11.15 -17.24
C ILE A 143 -17.14 -9.95 -17.44
N GLN A 144 -17.62 -8.73 -17.23
CA GLN A 144 -16.80 -7.52 -17.30
C GLN A 144 -15.64 -7.56 -16.31
N LEU A 145 -15.91 -7.90 -15.04
CA LEU A 145 -14.89 -8.05 -14.02
C LEU A 145 -13.86 -9.11 -14.42
N LYS A 146 -14.32 -10.29 -14.85
CA LYS A 146 -13.45 -11.38 -15.30
C LYS A 146 -12.57 -10.96 -16.49
N SER A 147 -13.15 -10.30 -17.48
CA SER A 147 -12.44 -9.78 -18.65
C SER A 147 -11.38 -8.74 -18.27
N PHE A 148 -11.74 -7.80 -17.39
CA PHE A 148 -10.82 -6.79 -16.87
C PHE A 148 -9.65 -7.44 -16.13
N LEU A 149 -9.91 -8.36 -15.19
CA LEU A 149 -8.86 -9.08 -14.46
C LEU A 149 -7.95 -9.87 -15.40
N HIS A 150 -8.51 -10.48 -16.45
CA HIS A 150 -7.72 -11.22 -17.43
C HIS A 150 -6.82 -10.32 -18.27
N LYS A 151 -7.33 -9.16 -18.73
CA LYS A 151 -6.57 -8.16 -19.49
C LYS A 151 -5.37 -7.62 -18.71
N HIS A 152 -5.48 -7.59 -17.40
CA HIS A 152 -4.48 -7.03 -16.50
C HIS A 152 -3.58 -8.08 -15.83
N LYS A 153 -3.64 -9.33 -16.29
CA LYS A 153 -2.87 -10.46 -15.76
C LYS A 153 -1.41 -10.49 -16.25
N ASP A 154 -0.84 -9.38 -16.72
CA ASP A 154 0.49 -9.34 -17.36
C ASP A 154 1.60 -10.01 -16.51
N ASN A 155 1.95 -11.24 -16.92
CA ASN A 155 3.23 -11.96 -17.02
C ASN A 155 4.32 -11.87 -15.93
N LYS A 156 4.13 -11.21 -14.79
CA LYS A 156 5.08 -11.25 -13.66
C LYS A 156 4.49 -11.72 -12.33
N VAL A 157 3.21 -12.05 -12.29
CA VAL A 157 2.46 -12.38 -11.04
C VAL A 157 2.07 -13.86 -11.00
N GLU A 158 2.90 -14.75 -11.59
CA GLU A 158 2.74 -16.19 -11.36
C GLU A 158 3.50 -16.67 -10.11
N SER A 159 4.34 -15.84 -9.50
CA SER A 159 5.13 -16.24 -8.32
C SER A 159 4.55 -15.84 -6.96
N ASN A 160 3.70 -14.80 -6.88
CA ASN A 160 3.11 -14.40 -5.59
C ASN A 160 1.61 -14.62 -5.59
N LYS A 161 1.24 -15.82 -5.13
CA LYS A 161 0.00 -16.13 -4.39
C LYS A 161 -1.15 -15.16 -4.61
N GLN A 162 -1.74 -15.19 -5.81
CA GLN A 162 -3.07 -14.62 -6.02
C GLN A 162 -3.96 -15.23 -4.92
N GLY A 163 -4.54 -14.39 -4.05
CA GLY A 163 -5.39 -14.84 -2.93
C GLY A 163 -4.85 -14.56 -1.52
N GLU A 164 -3.55 -14.37 -1.32
CA GLU A 164 -3.03 -13.92 -0.01
C GLU A 164 -3.05 -12.39 0.06
N LEU A 165 -3.84 -11.85 0.99
CA LEU A 165 -3.87 -10.42 1.29
C LEU A 165 -2.48 -10.01 1.81
N SER A 166 -1.85 -9.02 1.18
CA SER A 166 -0.68 -8.34 1.73
C SER A 166 -1.00 -7.74 3.10
N THR A 167 -0.01 -7.50 3.94
CA THR A 167 -0.23 -6.95 5.29
C THR A 167 -1.05 -5.66 5.25
N TRP A 168 -0.84 -4.82 4.23
CA TRP A 168 -1.64 -3.61 3.98
C TRP A 168 -3.10 -3.89 3.65
N GLU A 169 -3.36 -4.90 2.83
CA GLU A 169 -4.73 -5.35 2.48
C GLU A 169 -5.43 -6.03 3.65
N GLN A 170 -4.70 -6.75 4.49
CA GLN A 170 -5.25 -7.35 5.70
C GLN A 170 -5.68 -6.26 6.69
N ILE A 171 -4.91 -5.18 6.82
CA ILE A 171 -5.26 -4.07 7.72
C ILE A 171 -6.57 -3.40 7.27
N SER A 172 -6.74 -3.18 5.96
CA SER A 172 -7.94 -2.53 5.43
C SER A 172 -9.19 -3.42 5.47
N THR A 173 -9.03 -4.74 5.35
CA THR A 173 -10.15 -5.69 5.35
C THR A 173 -10.54 -6.16 6.75
N THR A 174 -9.58 -6.35 7.64
CA THR A 174 -9.84 -6.88 9.00
C THR A 174 -9.93 -5.81 10.07
N GLY A 175 -9.37 -4.61 9.84
CA GLY A 175 -9.36 -3.50 10.79
C GLY A 175 -8.55 -3.74 12.08
N LYS A 176 -8.00 -4.95 12.29
CA LYS A 176 -7.54 -5.45 13.60
C LYS A 176 -6.02 -5.45 13.82
N ILE A 177 -5.23 -5.17 12.78
CA ILE A 177 -3.81 -5.53 12.79
C ILE A 177 -2.91 -4.44 13.40
N LEU A 178 -3.35 -3.18 13.48
CA LEU A 178 -2.55 -2.14 14.13
C LEU A 178 -3.17 -1.67 15.45
N PRO A 179 -2.37 -1.54 16.52
CA PRO A 179 -2.81 -0.78 17.68
C PRO A 179 -3.04 0.67 17.26
N THR A 180 -4.26 1.16 17.43
CA THR A 180 -4.74 2.52 17.06
C THR A 180 -3.81 3.63 17.58
N TYR A 181 -3.04 3.35 18.64
CA TYR A 181 -2.21 4.34 19.32
C TYR A 181 -0.84 4.61 18.67
N LYS A 182 -0.40 3.86 17.64
CA LYS A 182 0.95 4.03 17.04
C LYS A 182 1.00 3.80 15.51
N PRO A 183 0.23 4.55 14.70
CA PRO A 183 0.17 4.36 13.25
C PRO A 183 1.54 4.53 12.58
N LEU A 184 2.36 5.49 13.06
CA LEU A 184 3.70 5.74 12.55
C LEU A 184 4.66 4.55 12.76
N SER A 185 4.69 4.00 13.97
CA SER A 185 5.56 2.85 14.28
C SER A 185 5.12 1.61 13.51
N GLY A 186 3.81 1.41 13.33
CA GLY A 186 3.25 0.34 12.50
C GLY A 186 3.65 0.49 11.03
N CYS A 187 3.41 1.66 10.42
CA CYS A 187 3.87 1.97 9.06
C CYS A 187 5.37 1.73 8.89
N TYR A 188 6.18 2.18 9.85
CA TYR A 188 7.62 2.02 9.80
C TYR A 188 8.02 0.54 9.76
N LYS A 189 7.42 -0.28 10.62
CA LYS A 189 7.63 -1.75 10.62
C LYS A 189 7.18 -2.41 9.33
N LEU A 190 6.12 -1.89 8.68
CA LEU A 190 5.64 -2.40 7.40
C LEU A 190 6.56 -2.04 6.24
N ILE A 191 7.26 -0.90 6.30
CA ILE A 191 8.14 -0.44 5.22
C ILE A 191 9.52 -1.10 5.29
N LEU A 192 10.01 -1.40 6.50
CA LEU A 192 11.34 -1.95 6.74
C LEU A 192 11.68 -3.20 5.89
N PRO A 193 10.80 -4.22 5.75
CA PRO A 193 11.12 -5.44 5.00
C PRO A 193 11.28 -5.21 3.49
N TYR A 194 10.60 -4.20 2.93
CA TYR A 194 10.62 -3.91 1.49
C TYR A 194 11.78 -3.01 1.06
N GLN A 195 12.59 -2.56 2.02
CA GLN A 195 13.85 -1.92 1.67
C GLN A 195 14.87 -3.00 1.41
N SER A 196 15.26 -3.14 0.13
CA SER A 196 16.53 -3.76 -0.20
C SER A 196 17.59 -3.13 0.68
N LEU A 197 18.47 -3.97 1.24
CA LEU A 197 19.65 -3.53 1.97
C LEU A 197 20.50 -2.64 1.04
N SER A 198 20.16 -1.35 0.96
CA SER A 198 20.87 -0.30 0.23
C SER A 198 22.23 0.02 0.89
N GLY A 199 22.76 -0.90 1.69
CA GLY A 199 24.16 -0.90 2.08
C GLY A 199 25.06 -1.28 0.91
N SER A 200 24.58 -2.10 -0.06
CA SER A 200 25.40 -2.53 -1.20
C SER A 200 25.70 -1.40 -2.16
N THR A 201 24.74 -0.54 -2.51
CA THR A 201 24.97 0.57 -3.47
C THR A 201 25.94 1.61 -2.94
N GLN A 202 25.91 1.91 -1.63
CA GLN A 202 26.79 2.91 -1.02
C GLN A 202 28.17 2.34 -0.73
N ALA A 203 28.26 1.09 -0.26
CA ALA A 203 29.53 0.39 -0.16
C ALA A 203 30.20 0.33 -1.54
N SER A 204 29.47 -0.04 -2.59
CA SER A 204 30.02 -0.08 -3.95
C SER A 204 30.42 1.30 -4.50
N GLN A 205 29.73 2.39 -4.14
CA GLN A 205 30.17 3.75 -4.48
C GLN A 205 31.44 4.13 -3.72
N TRP A 206 31.54 3.79 -2.44
CA TRP A 206 32.74 4.06 -1.65
C TRP A 206 33.92 3.18 -2.06
N GLU A 207 33.67 1.95 -2.50
CA GLU A 207 34.68 1.06 -3.08
C GLU A 207 35.22 1.61 -4.40
N LEU A 208 34.35 2.23 -5.22
CA LEU A 208 34.75 2.93 -6.44
C LEU A 208 35.58 4.18 -6.14
N ASP A 209 35.13 5.02 -5.21
CA ASP A 209 35.80 6.28 -4.85
C ASP A 209 37.14 6.05 -4.14
N LEU A 210 37.22 5.02 -3.29
CA LEU A 210 38.43 4.69 -2.51
C LEU A 210 39.34 3.69 -3.22
N GLN A 211 38.91 3.09 -4.33
CA GLN A 211 39.63 2.03 -5.07
C GLN A 211 40.05 0.85 -4.18
N THR A 212 39.26 0.55 -3.16
CA THR A 212 39.52 -0.53 -2.20
C THR A 212 38.29 -1.40 -2.07
N SER A 213 38.46 -2.73 -2.04
CA SER A 213 37.35 -3.64 -1.73
C SER A 213 37.10 -3.65 -0.22
N ILE A 214 35.89 -3.23 0.18
CA ILE A 214 35.50 -3.16 1.59
C ILE A 214 34.58 -4.35 1.85
N THR A 215 35.10 -5.36 2.55
CA THR A 215 34.27 -6.51 2.91
C THR A 215 33.10 -6.10 3.81
N GLU A 216 31.97 -6.80 3.71
CA GLU A 216 30.74 -6.49 4.45
C GLU A 216 30.96 -6.39 5.97
N ASN A 217 31.93 -7.16 6.50
CA ASN A 217 32.35 -7.12 7.89
C ASN A 217 33.10 -5.83 8.26
N GLN A 218 33.96 -5.32 7.37
CA GLN A 218 34.62 -4.02 7.54
C GLN A 218 33.61 -2.89 7.49
N TRP A 219 32.63 -2.96 6.58
CA TRP A 219 31.55 -1.98 6.49
C TRP A 219 30.69 -1.92 7.76
N LYS A 220 30.33 -3.08 8.32
CA LYS A 220 29.63 -3.18 9.61
C LYS A 220 30.46 -2.59 10.75
N ASN A 221 31.77 -2.80 10.76
CA ASN A 221 32.65 -2.23 11.77
C ASN A 221 32.77 -0.71 11.66
N ILE A 222 33.02 -0.17 10.47
CA ILE A 222 33.11 1.28 10.22
C ILE A 222 31.80 1.97 10.62
N THR A 223 30.67 1.45 10.15
CA THR A 223 29.34 2.02 10.48
C THR A 223 29.02 1.92 11.97
N SER A 224 29.47 0.87 12.66
CA SER A 224 29.30 0.75 14.12
C SER A 224 30.15 1.76 14.91
N SER A 225 31.37 2.04 14.45
CA SER A 225 32.31 2.98 15.08
C SER A 225 31.84 4.43 14.90
N VAL A 226 31.40 4.79 13.69
CA VAL A 226 30.82 6.13 13.41
C VAL A 226 29.56 6.37 14.25
N ARG A 227 28.68 5.36 14.37
CA ARG A 227 27.48 5.45 15.21
C ARG A 227 27.79 5.64 16.70
N LYS A 228 28.93 5.16 17.20
CA LYS A 228 29.36 5.37 18.59
C LYS A 228 29.91 6.79 18.82
N LEU A 229 30.45 7.43 17.79
CA LEU A 229 31.06 8.75 17.87
C LEU A 229 30.03 9.88 17.81
N VAL A 230 28.94 9.71 17.06
CA VAL A 230 27.92 10.75 16.91
C VAL A 230 26.88 10.66 18.03
N LYS A 231 27.06 11.44 19.09
CA LYS A 231 26.16 11.50 20.26
C LYS A 231 24.96 12.45 20.10
N SER A 232 24.95 13.32 19.09
CA SER A 232 23.86 14.29 18.88
C SER A 232 22.98 13.93 17.68
N ALA A 233 21.66 14.02 17.87
CA ALA A 233 20.68 13.71 16.84
C ALA A 233 20.77 14.66 15.64
N SER A 234 21.12 15.94 15.84
CA SER A 234 21.22 16.93 14.77
C SER A 234 22.41 16.69 13.84
N LEU A 235 23.57 16.28 14.36
CA LEU A 235 24.76 15.96 13.54
C LEU A 235 24.55 14.67 12.75
N MET A 236 23.85 13.69 13.32
CA MET A 236 23.47 12.48 12.56
C MET A 236 22.47 12.79 11.45
N GLU A 237 21.51 13.69 11.69
CA GLU A 237 20.54 14.12 10.68
C GLU A 237 21.22 14.91 9.55
N GLN A 238 22.17 15.79 9.86
CA GLN A 238 22.99 16.50 8.86
C GLN A 238 23.86 15.53 8.06
N TYR A 239 24.49 14.56 8.71
CA TYR A 239 25.29 13.52 8.06
C TYR A 239 24.47 12.63 7.13
N GLN A 240 23.26 12.23 7.54
CA GLN A 240 22.35 11.52 6.64
C GLN A 240 21.88 12.41 5.48
N LYS A 241 21.61 13.70 5.72
CA LYS A 241 21.28 14.65 4.64
C LYS A 241 22.41 14.79 3.62
N THR A 242 23.68 14.75 4.04
CA THR A 242 24.82 14.77 3.10
C THR A 242 24.98 13.45 2.36
N ILE A 243 24.74 12.30 3.00
CA ILE A 243 24.79 10.98 2.35
C ILE A 243 23.65 10.78 1.33
N TYR A 244 22.47 11.36 1.56
CA TYR A 244 21.30 11.16 0.70
C TYR A 244 21.08 12.27 -0.34
N ARG A 245 21.95 13.29 -0.40
CA ARG A 245 21.89 14.39 -1.40
C ARG A 245 22.85 14.21 -2.59
N SER A 246 23.74 13.21 -2.55
CA SER A 246 24.57 12.75 -3.67
C SER A 246 23.95 11.54 -4.34
#